data_AF-A0A0R3RDQ5-F1
#
_entry.id   AF-A0A0R3RDQ5-F1
#
_cell.length_a   1.000
_cell.length_b   1.000
_cell.length_c   1.000
_cell.angle_alpha   90.00
_cell.angle_beta   90.00
_cell.angle_gamma   90.00
#
_symmetry.space_group_name_H-M   'P 1'
#
loop_
_entity.id
_entity.type
_entity.pdbx_description
1 polymer ?
#
loop_
_entity_poly.entity_id
_entity_poly.type
_entity_poly.pdbx_seq_one_letter_code
_entity_poly.pdbx_strand_id
1 'polypeptide(L)'
;MSSSMNAVGLEQDMRLVGDLTVGQVGQTKGFSIDTGGRETDCNVSITDSHGHELDVEVEKVCNGYHVQFRPLTSGEHEIEIVINGQQLGIGPFVMEVS
;
A
#
# COMPACT_ATOMS: atom_id res chain seq x y z
N MET A 1 8.93 38.12 -19.51
CA MET A 1 7.51 37.74 -19.38
C MET A 1 7.47 36.37 -18.76
N SER A 2 6.77 36.22 -17.63
CA SER A 2 6.28 34.98 -17.00
C SER A 2 7.29 33.83 -16.86
N SER A 3 8.01 33.72 -15.75
CA SER A 3 7.57 33.01 -14.54
C SER A 3 7.22 31.53 -14.79
N SER A 4 8.13 30.69 -14.31
CA SER A 4 8.09 29.25 -14.08
C SER A 4 6.70 28.63 -13.99
N MET A 5 6.39 27.72 -14.91
CA MET A 5 5.35 26.71 -14.70
C MET A 5 6.01 25.44 -14.17
N ASN A 6 6.38 25.45 -12.88
CA ASN A 6 6.43 24.20 -12.12
C ASN A 6 4.98 23.85 -11.79
N ALA A 7 4.32 23.18 -12.71
CA ALA A 7 3.07 22.50 -12.42
C ALA A 7 3.38 21.25 -11.58
N VAL A 8 3.64 21.45 -10.29
CA VAL A 8 3.41 20.38 -9.30
C VAL A 8 1.90 20.37 -9.08
N GLY A 9 1.19 19.75 -10.01
CA GLY A 9 -0.25 19.62 -9.99
C GLY A 9 -0.65 18.27 -9.39
N LEU A 10 -1.27 18.34 -8.21
CA LEU A 10 -2.14 17.32 -7.58
C LEU A 10 -1.53 16.19 -6.74
N GLU A 11 -0.44 16.41 -6.00
CA GLU A 11 0.10 15.40 -5.06
C GLU A 11 -0.51 15.55 -3.64
N GLN A 12 -1.84 15.48 -3.51
CA GLN A 12 -2.57 15.30 -2.23
C GLN A 12 -3.93 14.63 -2.57
N ASP A 13 -4.43 13.56 -1.95
CA ASP A 13 -4.05 12.99 -0.66
C ASP A 13 -4.53 11.52 -0.64
N MET A 14 -3.93 10.65 -1.48
CA MET A 14 -4.19 9.21 -1.34
C MET A 14 -3.57 8.78 -0.02
N ARG A 15 -4.41 8.34 0.91
CA ARG A 15 -4.00 8.13 2.29
C ARG A 15 -4.08 6.66 2.65
N LEU A 16 -3.02 6.17 3.27
CA LEU A 16 -3.05 4.87 3.88
C LEU A 16 -3.65 4.95 5.30
N VAL A 17 -4.56 4.03 5.59
CA VAL A 17 -5.31 3.95 6.84
C VAL A 17 -5.07 2.60 7.49
N GLY A 18 -4.56 2.62 8.71
CA GLY A 18 -4.16 1.42 9.44
C GLY A 18 -2.66 1.45 9.76
N ASP A 19 -2.27 0.58 10.69
CA ASP A 19 -0.87 0.38 11.03
C ASP A 19 -0.28 -0.68 10.10
N LEU A 20 0.74 -0.31 9.34
CA LEU A 20 1.52 -1.22 8.48
C LEU A 20 2.79 -1.73 9.16
N THR A 21 3.19 -1.16 10.29
CA THR A 21 4.57 -1.32 10.79
C THR A 21 4.81 -2.66 11.46
N VAL A 22 3.76 -3.29 12.02
CA VAL A 22 3.89 -4.56 12.77
C VAL A 22 2.83 -5.58 12.39
N GLY A 23 3.21 -6.85 12.29
CA GLY A 23 2.30 -7.98 12.07
C GLY A 23 2.59 -9.14 13.00
N GLN A 24 1.67 -10.11 13.06
CA GLN A 24 1.86 -11.33 13.84
C GLN A 24 1.75 -12.56 12.94
N VAL A 25 2.68 -13.50 13.10
CA VAL A 25 2.70 -14.75 12.32
C VAL A 25 1.37 -15.48 12.48
N GLY A 26 0.76 -15.82 11.34
CA GLY A 26 -0.49 -16.56 11.27
C GLY A 26 -1.72 -15.76 11.67
N GLN A 27 -1.65 -14.45 11.86
CA GLN A 27 -2.83 -13.60 12.08
C GLN A 27 -3.16 -12.78 10.85
N THR A 28 -4.45 -12.66 10.52
CA THR A 28 -4.89 -11.79 9.43
C THR A 28 -4.62 -10.33 9.80
N LYS A 29 -3.96 -9.62 8.90
CA LYS A 29 -3.72 -8.18 8.98
C LYS A 29 -4.38 -7.51 7.78
N GLY A 30 -4.81 -6.27 7.98
CA GLY A 30 -5.34 -5.46 6.89
C GLY A 30 -5.12 -3.98 7.10
N PHE A 31 -5.16 -3.27 5.99
CA PHE A 31 -5.11 -1.81 5.92
C PHE A 31 -6.03 -1.33 4.81
N SER A 32 -6.28 -0.02 4.76
CA SER A 32 -7.11 0.59 3.72
C SER A 32 -6.35 1.68 3.00
N ILE A 33 -6.70 1.88 1.74
CA ILE A 33 -6.19 2.95 0.89
C ILE A 33 -7.37 3.86 0.58
N ASP A 34 -7.35 5.09 1.07
CA ASP A 34 -8.33 6.12 0.73
C ASP A 34 -7.88 6.85 -0.53
N THR A 35 -8.72 6.83 -1.56
CA THR A 35 -8.48 7.47 -2.86
C THR A 35 -9.25 8.78 -3.01
N GLY A 36 -10.01 9.19 -1.99
CA GLY A 36 -10.90 10.35 -2.06
C GLY A 36 -12.05 10.17 -3.04
N GLY A 37 -12.47 8.93 -3.31
CA GLY A 37 -13.54 8.60 -4.26
C GLY A 37 -13.12 8.68 -5.74
N ARG A 38 -11.82 8.72 -6.03
CA ARG A 38 -11.30 8.69 -7.40
C ARG A 38 -11.33 7.27 -7.95
N GLU A 39 -11.77 7.13 -9.20
CA GLU A 39 -11.57 5.87 -9.91
C GLU A 39 -10.09 5.69 -10.23
N THR A 40 -9.51 4.64 -9.67
CA THR A 40 -8.11 4.27 -9.86
C THR A 40 -8.00 2.78 -10.07
N ASP A 41 -6.84 2.34 -10.53
CA ASP A 41 -6.40 0.95 -10.48
C ASP A 41 -5.35 0.82 -9.39
N CYS A 42 -5.55 -0.12 -8.47
CA CYS A 42 -4.66 -0.35 -7.33
C CYS A 42 -4.13 -1.78 -7.39
N ASN A 43 -2.81 -1.92 -7.27
CA ASN A 43 -2.13 -3.19 -7.10
C ASN A 43 -1.33 -3.15 -5.80
N VAL A 44 -1.39 -4.26 -5.04
CA VAL A 44 -0.64 -4.43 -3.80
C VAL A 44 0.08 -5.75 -3.86
N SER A 45 1.40 -5.72 -3.63
CA SER A 45 2.23 -6.91 -3.48
C SER A 45 2.93 -6.86 -2.11
N ILE A 46 3.08 -8.03 -1.49
CA ILE A 46 3.76 -8.17 -0.21
C ILE A 46 4.77 -9.30 -0.33
N THR A 47 6.03 -8.99 -0.08
CA THR A 47 7.14 -9.93 -0.15
C THR A 47 7.66 -10.22 1.26
N ASP A 48 7.82 -11.49 1.63
CA ASP A 48 8.36 -11.90 2.93
C ASP A 48 9.88 -11.78 3.02
N SER A 49 10.41 -12.04 4.21
CA SER A 49 11.84 -11.99 4.53
C SER A 49 12.70 -13.01 3.76
N HIS A 50 12.08 -13.96 3.05
CA HIS A 50 12.73 -14.94 2.18
C HIS A 50 12.58 -14.61 0.69
N GLY A 51 11.91 -13.51 0.34
CA GLY A 51 11.65 -13.12 -1.03
C GLY A 51 10.41 -13.80 -1.65
N HIS A 52 9.53 -14.41 -0.84
CA HIS A 52 8.29 -15.00 -1.33
C HIS A 52 7.14 -14.01 -1.29
N GLU A 53 6.34 -13.97 -2.35
CA GLU A 53 5.13 -13.16 -2.41
C GLU A 53 3.99 -13.83 -1.62
N LEU A 54 3.29 -13.03 -0.81
CA LEU A 54 2.11 -13.48 -0.06
C LEU A 54 0.85 -13.44 -0.92
N ASP A 55 -0.14 -14.25 -0.54
CA ASP A 55 -1.50 -14.10 -1.04
C ASP A 55 -2.15 -12.86 -0.38
N VAL A 56 -2.58 -11.92 -1.22
CA VAL A 56 -3.13 -10.62 -0.81
C VAL A 56 -4.49 -10.45 -1.46
N GLU A 57 -5.51 -10.27 -0.63
CA GLU A 57 -6.86 -9.93 -1.07
C GLU A 57 -7.02 -8.41 -1.11
N VAL A 58 -7.36 -7.88 -2.28
CA VAL A 58 -7.64 -6.45 -2.50
C VAL A 58 -9.10 -6.28 -2.92
N GLU A 59 -9.90 -5.71 -2.03
CA GLU A 59 -11.30 -5.41 -2.27
C GLU A 59 -11.48 -3.93 -2.58
N LYS A 60 -12.10 -3.60 -3.72
CA LYS A 60 -12.47 -2.22 -4.07
C LYS A 60 -13.74 -1.81 -3.32
N VAL A 61 -13.68 -0.68 -2.61
CA VAL A 61 -14.81 -0.08 -1.90
C VAL A 61 -15.10 1.35 -2.38
N CYS A 62 -16.21 1.95 -1.92
CA CYS A 62 -16.71 3.23 -2.43
C CYS A 62 -15.64 4.35 -2.50
N ASN A 63 -14.74 4.41 -1.52
CA ASN A 63 -13.72 5.48 -1.43
C ASN A 63 -12.28 4.97 -1.61
N GLY A 64 -12.08 3.73 -2.05
CA GLY A 64 -10.73 3.19 -2.26
C GLY A 64 -10.66 1.67 -2.14
N TYR A 65 -9.77 1.16 -1.29
CA TYR A 65 -9.47 -0.28 -1.22
C TYR A 65 -9.32 -0.77 0.22
N HIS A 66 -9.77 -1.99 0.49
CA HIS A 66 -9.39 -2.78 1.65
C HIS A 66 -8.44 -3.86 1.23
N VAL A 67 -7.35 -3.99 1.98
CA VAL A 67 -6.31 -4.99 1.73
C VAL A 67 -6.25 -5.93 2.92
N GLN A 68 -6.24 -7.23 2.67
CA GLN A 68 -6.12 -8.26 3.69
C GLN A 68 -5.11 -9.32 3.28
N PHE A 69 -4.31 -9.78 4.25
CA PHE A 69 -3.31 -10.82 4.05
C PHE A 69 -2.98 -11.50 5.38
N ARG A 70 -2.27 -12.62 5.31
CA ARG A 70 -1.85 -13.39 6.50
C ARG A 70 -0.36 -13.76 6.38
N PRO A 71 0.55 -13.08 7.09
CA PRO A 71 1.96 -13.45 7.05
C PRO A 71 2.18 -14.79 7.75
N LEU A 72 2.96 -15.66 7.13
CA LEU A 72 3.28 -17.00 7.64
C LEU A 72 4.75 -17.14 8.08
N THR A 73 5.57 -16.17 7.71
CA THR A 73 7.00 -16.08 8.02
C THR A 73 7.21 -14.92 9.00
N SER A 74 8.16 -15.04 9.92
CA SER A 74 8.61 -13.91 10.74
C SER A 74 9.69 -13.09 10.01
N GLY A 75 9.91 -11.86 10.47
CA GLY A 75 10.89 -10.93 9.90
C GLY A 75 10.25 -9.83 9.05
N GLU A 76 11.10 -9.10 8.35
CA GLU A 76 10.71 -7.96 7.52
C GLU A 76 9.89 -8.41 6.32
N HIS A 77 8.77 -7.72 6.07
CA HIS A 77 7.97 -7.85 4.86
C HIS A 77 7.94 -6.50 4.15
N GLU A 78 8.15 -6.52 2.84
CA GLU A 78 8.08 -5.35 1.97
C GLU A 78 6.70 -5.26 1.33
N ILE A 79 6.02 -4.13 1.49
CA ILE A 79 4.68 -3.86 0.98
C ILE A 79 4.80 -2.80 -0.11
N GLU A 80 4.57 -3.18 -1.35
CA GLU A 80 4.51 -2.27 -2.49
C GLU A 80 3.06 -1.96 -2.86
N ILE A 81 2.78 -0.68 -3.05
CA ILE A 81 1.45 -0.19 -3.42
C ILE A 81 1.59 0.66 -4.67
N VAL A 82 0.91 0.26 -5.74
CA VAL A 82 0.94 0.94 -7.04
C VAL A 82 -0.47 1.38 -7.38
N ILE A 83 -0.65 2.67 -7.63
CA ILE A 83 -1.93 3.27 -8.02
C ILE A 83 -1.77 3.95 -9.38
N ASN A 84 -2.57 3.55 -10.36
CA ASN A 84 -2.49 4.02 -11.76
C ASN A 84 -1.08 3.91 -12.36
N GLY A 85 -0.33 2.85 -12.00
CA GLY A 85 1.04 2.63 -12.45
C GLY A 85 2.10 3.47 -11.73
N GLN A 86 1.71 4.30 -10.75
CA GLN A 86 2.62 5.10 -9.92
C GLN A 86 2.70 4.49 -8.51
N GLN A 87 3.91 4.33 -8.00
CA GLN A 87 4.11 3.89 -6.62
C GLN A 87 3.58 4.92 -5.62
N LEU A 88 2.85 4.45 -4.61
CA LEU A 88 2.37 5.28 -3.51
C LEU A 88 3.48 5.46 -2.47
N GLY A 89 4.00 6.68 -2.33
CA GLY A 89 5.05 7.02 -1.36
C GLY A 89 6.48 6.86 -1.87
N ILE A 90 7.45 7.03 -0.98
CA ILE A 90 8.90 6.98 -1.30
C ILE A 90 9.45 5.58 -0.98
N GLY A 91 9.07 4.57 -1.76
CA GLY A 91 9.54 3.20 -1.61
C GLY A 91 8.51 2.24 -0.97
N PRO A 92 8.86 0.95 -0.84
CA PRO A 92 8.01 -0.02 -0.16
C PRO A 92 7.87 0.31 1.32
N PHE A 93 6.71 0.00 1.88
CA PHE A 93 6.52 0.06 3.33
C PHE A 93 7.09 -1.21 3.95
N VAL A 94 7.84 -1.08 5.04
CA VAL A 94 8.40 -2.22 5.76
C VAL A 94 7.52 -2.56 6.96
N MET A 95 7.14 -3.82 7.08
CA MET A 95 6.40 -4.39 8.21
C MET A 95 7.26 -5.41 8.94
N GLU A 96 7.36 -5.30 10.26
CA GLU A 96 8.02 -6.29 11.11
C GLU A 96 7.00 -7.33 11.60
N VAL A 97 7.24 -8.62 11.28
CA VAL A 97 6.36 -9.72 11.72
C VAL A 97 7.04 -10.56 12.79
N SER A 98 6.32 -10.79 13.89
CA SER A 98 6.78 -11.61 15.04
C SER A 98 5.79 -12.68 15.50
#